data_AF-A0A258QES4-F1
#
_entry.id   AF-A0A258QES4-F1
#
_cell.length_a   1.000
_cell.length_b   1.000
_cell.length_c   1.000
_cell.angle_alpha   90.00
_cell.angle_beta   90.00
_cell.angle_gamma   90.00
#
_symmetry.space_group_name_H-M   'P 1'
#
loop_
_entity.id
_entity.type
_entity.pdbx_description
1 polymer ?
#
loop_
_entity_poly.entity_id
_entity_poly.type
_entity_poly.pdbx_seq_one_letter_code
_entity_poly.pdbx_strand_id
1 'polypeptide(L)'
;MTAIETIRARQVIDSRGNPTVEADVFVTGGFMGRAIVPSGASTGTREAIELRDGDKTRFGGKGVSRAVANVNGEICDALKGMNIHDLAAIDAKMIALDGTENKSRLGANALLAVSLAAAHAGAAASGKALFDYLGKGEGVTLPVPMMNIINGGAHADNSIDMQE
;
A
#
# COMPACT_ATOMS: atom_id res chain seq x y z
N MET A 1 24.78 -3.66 -6.01
CA MET A 1 23.78 -3.13 -5.05
C MET A 1 22.56 -2.76 -5.85
N THR A 2 21.39 -3.31 -5.52
CA THR A 2 20.13 -2.99 -6.21
C THR A 2 19.45 -1.87 -5.43
N ALA A 3 19.73 -0.63 -5.81
CA ALA A 3 19.32 0.55 -5.06
C ALA A 3 18.00 1.14 -5.58
N ILE A 4 17.20 1.75 -4.71
CA ILE A 4 16.04 2.55 -5.09
C ILE A 4 16.49 3.81 -5.82
N GLU A 5 16.03 4.00 -7.04
CA GLU A 5 16.36 5.17 -7.87
C GLU A 5 15.32 6.28 -7.73
N THR A 6 14.04 5.91 -7.80
CA THR A 6 12.92 6.82 -7.67
C THR A 6 11.64 6.05 -7.31
N ILE A 7 10.72 6.76 -6.66
CA ILE A 7 9.39 6.26 -6.31
C ILE A 7 8.38 7.24 -6.92
N ARG A 8 7.34 6.71 -7.55
CA ARG A 8 6.26 7.51 -8.14
C ARG A 8 4.92 7.01 -7.67
N ALA A 9 4.11 7.89 -7.10
CA ALA A 9 2.73 7.61 -6.76
C ALA A 9 1.75 8.39 -7.63
N ARG A 10 0.56 7.80 -7.77
CA ARG A 10 -0.59 8.39 -8.44
C ARG A 10 -1.88 8.00 -7.72
N GLN A 11 -2.89 8.83 -7.91
CA GLN A 11 -4.25 8.52 -7.48
C GLN A 11 -4.90 7.63 -8.54
N VAL A 12 -5.42 6.47 -8.13
CA VAL A 12 -6.24 5.57 -8.95
C VAL A 12 -7.60 5.36 -8.29
N ILE A 13 -8.48 4.58 -8.91
CA ILE A 13 -9.84 4.34 -8.43
C ILE A 13 -9.98 2.89 -7.95
N ASP A 14 -10.53 2.69 -6.76
CA ASP A 14 -10.80 1.38 -6.17
C ASP A 14 -12.07 0.72 -6.76
N SER A 15 -12.36 -0.51 -6.35
CA SER A 15 -13.53 -1.27 -6.81
C SER A 15 -14.88 -0.63 -6.46
N ARG A 16 -14.91 0.34 -5.55
CA ARG A 16 -16.11 1.08 -5.12
C ARG A 16 -16.16 2.50 -5.70
N GLY A 17 -15.29 2.82 -6.65
CA GLY A 17 -15.25 4.14 -7.28
C GLY A 17 -14.58 5.23 -6.44
N ASN A 18 -13.93 4.89 -5.33
CA ASN A 18 -13.24 5.88 -4.48
C ASN A 18 -11.76 5.99 -4.85
N PRO A 19 -11.15 7.17 -4.66
CA PRO A 19 -9.71 7.32 -4.81
C PRO A 19 -8.89 6.41 -3.88
N THR A 20 -7.78 5.88 -4.37
CA THR A 20 -6.74 5.21 -3.58
C THR A 20 -5.34 5.51 -4.15
N VAL A 21 -4.29 5.12 -3.42
CA VAL A 21 -2.89 5.33 -3.78
C VAL A 21 -2.35 4.11 -4.54
N GLU A 22 -1.73 4.36 -5.68
CA GLU A 22 -0.85 3.42 -6.37
C GLU A 22 0.58 3.96 -6.33
N ALA A 23 1.57 3.10 -6.06
CA ALA A 23 2.99 3.45 -6.09
C ALA A 23 3.78 2.52 -6.99
N ASP A 24 4.74 3.10 -7.71
CA ASP A 24 5.79 2.42 -8.47
C ASP A 24 7.14 2.68 -7.79
N VAL A 25 7.91 1.62 -7.53
CA VAL A 25 9.29 1.70 -7.03
C VAL A 25 10.22 1.25 -8.14
N PHE A 26 11.10 2.13 -8.60
CA PHE A 26 12.11 1.86 -9.63
C PHE A 26 13.46 1.63 -8.97
N VAL A 27 14.16 0.59 -9.42
CA VAL A 27 15.46 0.21 -8.86
C VAL A 27 16.50 -0.01 -9.95
N THR A 28 17.77 0.11 -9.56
CA THR A 28 18.90 -0.07 -10.47
C THR A 28 18.84 -1.41 -11.20
N GLY A 29 19.15 -1.38 -12.49
CA GLY A 29 18.98 -2.52 -13.40
C GLY A 29 17.66 -2.51 -14.17
N GLY A 30 16.83 -1.47 -14.00
CA GLY A 30 15.60 -1.28 -14.77
C GLY A 30 14.40 -2.07 -14.24
N PHE A 31 14.52 -2.65 -13.04
CA PHE A 31 13.40 -3.36 -12.42
C PHE A 31 12.44 -2.38 -11.76
N MET A 32 11.17 -2.78 -11.69
CA MET A 32 10.10 -1.98 -11.12
C MET A 32 9.11 -2.88 -10.39
N GLY A 33 8.59 -2.41 -9.26
CA GLY A 33 7.44 -2.99 -8.58
C GLY A 33 6.32 -1.98 -8.46
N ARG A 34 5.07 -2.45 -8.50
CA ARG A 34 3.85 -1.64 -8.41
C ARG A 34 2.90 -2.24 -7.39
N ALA A 35 2.24 -1.39 -6.61
CA ALA A 35 1.17 -1.80 -5.72
C ALA A 35 0.06 -0.75 -5.64
N ILE A 36 -1.18 -1.22 -5.51
CA ILE A 36 -2.37 -0.41 -5.24
C ILE A 36 -2.86 -0.76 -3.84
N VAL A 37 -3.16 0.24 -3.02
CA VAL A 37 -3.60 0.01 -1.64
C VAL A 37 -5.13 -0.18 -1.58
N PRO A 38 -5.63 -1.22 -0.88
CA PRO A 38 -7.06 -1.38 -0.65
C PRO A 38 -7.58 -0.35 0.36
N SER A 39 -8.89 -0.13 0.38
CA SER A 39 -9.54 0.70 1.40
C SER A 39 -10.76 -0.03 1.97
N GLY A 40 -10.84 -0.10 3.30
CA GLY A 40 -11.94 -0.73 4.02
C GLY A 40 -13.24 0.10 3.99
N ALA A 41 -14.39 -0.55 4.18
CA ALA A 41 -15.66 0.15 4.45
C ALA A 41 -15.86 0.39 5.95
N SER A 42 -15.54 -0.63 6.74
CA SER A 42 -15.56 -0.62 8.19
C SER A 42 -14.11 -0.51 8.65
N THR A 43 -13.79 0.56 9.37
CA THR A 43 -12.45 0.77 9.93
C THR A 43 -12.55 0.69 11.44
N GLY A 44 -11.74 -0.18 12.04
CA GLY A 44 -11.59 -0.25 13.48
C GLY A 44 -10.98 1.05 14.03
N THR A 45 -11.40 1.47 15.21
CA THR A 45 -10.97 2.73 15.84
C THR A 45 -9.49 2.80 16.19
N ARG A 46 -8.77 1.67 16.12
CA ARG A 46 -7.33 1.54 16.40
C ARG A 46 -6.50 1.19 15.16
N GLU A 47 -7.09 1.24 13.97
CA GLU A 47 -6.35 1.01 12.73
C GLU A 47 -5.39 2.16 12.42
N ALA A 48 -4.36 1.85 11.63
CA ALA A 48 -3.51 2.89 11.05
C ALA A 48 -4.35 3.77 10.10
N ILE A 49 -4.04 5.06 10.06
CA ILE A 49 -4.93 6.05 9.45
C ILE A 49 -4.74 6.11 7.94
N GLU A 50 -5.80 5.83 7.19
CA GLU A 50 -5.88 6.17 5.76
C GLU A 50 -6.01 7.70 5.60
N LEU A 51 -5.01 8.34 4.97
CA LEU A 51 -5.02 9.77 4.77
C LEU A 51 -5.87 10.15 3.54
N ARG A 52 -6.99 10.83 3.79
CA ARG A 52 -7.93 11.39 2.80
C ARG A 52 -7.83 12.91 2.76
N ASP A 53 -8.13 13.55 1.64
CA ASP A 53 -7.95 14.99 1.44
C ASP A 53 -8.97 15.86 2.19
N GLY A 54 -10.21 15.38 2.36
CA GLY A 54 -11.30 16.16 2.98
C GLY A 54 -11.89 17.27 2.09
N ASP A 55 -11.37 17.46 0.88
CA ASP A 55 -11.90 18.42 -0.10
C ASP A 55 -13.23 17.94 -0.70
N LYS A 56 -14.35 18.48 -0.21
CA LYS A 56 -15.70 18.11 -0.65
C LYS A 56 -15.95 18.36 -2.13
N THR A 57 -15.18 19.22 -2.80
CA THR A 57 -15.35 19.51 -4.23
C THR A 57 -14.81 18.39 -5.12
N ARG A 58 -13.98 17.49 -4.58
CA ARG A 58 -13.36 16.37 -5.31
C ARG A 58 -13.67 15.04 -4.62
N PHE A 59 -14.35 14.16 -5.34
CA PHE A 59 -14.70 12.82 -4.83
C PHE A 59 -15.40 12.85 -3.46
N GLY A 60 -16.17 13.91 -3.16
CA GLY A 60 -16.86 14.08 -1.88
C GLY A 60 -15.93 14.09 -0.66
N GLY A 61 -14.70 14.56 -0.79
CA GLY A 61 -13.70 14.58 0.29
C GLY A 61 -12.80 13.35 0.36
N LYS A 62 -13.03 12.35 -0.49
CA LYS A 62 -12.30 11.07 -0.46
C LYS A 62 -11.01 11.05 -1.29
N GLY A 63 -10.58 12.17 -1.85
CA GLY A 63 -9.31 12.30 -2.57
C GLY A 63 -8.12 11.83 -1.73
N VAL A 64 -7.04 11.43 -2.38
CA VAL A 64 -5.79 10.98 -1.73
C VAL A 64 -4.57 11.74 -2.22
N SER A 65 -4.75 12.96 -2.72
CA SER A 65 -3.67 13.76 -3.29
C SER A 65 -2.58 14.10 -2.27
N ARG A 66 -2.92 14.28 -0.99
CA ARG A 66 -1.92 14.48 0.08
C ARG A 66 -1.05 13.23 0.28
N ALA A 67 -1.66 12.05 0.35
CA ALA A 67 -0.92 10.79 0.47
C ALA A 67 -0.01 10.56 -0.76
N VAL A 68 -0.51 10.84 -1.97
CA VAL A 68 0.29 10.80 -3.19
C VAL A 68 1.48 11.77 -3.15
N ALA A 69 1.26 12.99 -2.67
CA ALA A 69 2.32 13.99 -2.52
C ALA A 69 3.38 13.54 -1.50
N ASN A 70 2.96 12.93 -0.39
CA ASN A 70 3.88 12.38 0.62
C ASN A 70 4.78 11.29 0.02
N VAL A 71 4.24 10.42 -0.84
CA VAL A 71 5.05 9.40 -1.55
C VAL A 71 6.03 10.06 -2.52
N ASN A 72 5.56 10.98 -3.36
CA ASN A 72 6.37 11.61 -4.41
C ASN A 72 7.45 12.57 -3.87
N GLY A 73 7.29 13.08 -2.65
CA GLY A 73 8.23 13.97 -1.98
C GLY A 73 9.01 13.23 -0.89
N GLU A 74 8.60 13.45 0.35
CA GLU A 74 9.37 13.08 1.55
C GLU A 74 9.76 11.59 1.60
N ILE A 75 8.85 10.68 1.24
CA ILE A 75 9.14 9.24 1.25
C ILE A 75 10.13 8.88 0.13
N CYS A 76 9.93 9.40 -1.09
CA CYS A 76 10.86 9.16 -2.20
C CYS A 76 12.28 9.63 -1.84
N ASP A 77 12.41 10.83 -1.28
CA ASP A 77 13.70 11.39 -0.90
C ASP A 77 14.36 10.58 0.23
N ALA A 78 13.59 10.15 1.22
CA ALA A 78 14.10 9.40 2.37
C ALA A 78 14.59 7.98 2.03
N LEU A 79 14.02 7.36 0.99
CA LEU A 79 14.31 5.98 0.59
C LEU A 79 15.31 5.87 -0.57
N LYS A 80 15.62 6.98 -1.24
CA LYS A 80 16.53 7.00 -2.38
C LYS A 80 17.91 6.42 -2.01
N GLY A 81 18.40 5.50 -2.83
CA GLY A 81 19.68 4.83 -2.61
C GLY A 81 19.65 3.65 -1.64
N MET A 82 18.54 3.40 -0.94
CA MET A 82 18.42 2.22 -0.07
C MET A 82 18.43 0.92 -0.88
N ASN A 83 18.95 -0.15 -0.29
CA ASN A 83 18.98 -1.47 -0.89
C ASN A 83 17.56 -2.07 -0.92
N ILE A 84 17.04 -2.40 -2.11
CA ILE A 84 15.68 -2.93 -2.26
C ILE A 84 15.47 -4.27 -1.53
N HIS A 85 16.54 -5.02 -1.29
CA HIS A 85 16.44 -6.32 -0.63
C HIS A 85 16.32 -6.23 0.90
N ASP A 86 16.51 -5.04 1.48
CA ASP A 86 16.32 -4.79 2.91
C ASP A 86 14.96 -4.15 3.19
N LEU A 87 13.90 -4.94 2.96
CA LEU A 87 12.51 -4.48 3.14
C LEU A 87 12.25 -4.00 4.57
N ALA A 88 12.85 -4.65 5.57
CA ALA A 88 12.70 -4.27 6.97
C ALA A 88 13.29 -2.88 7.23
N ALA A 89 14.46 -2.56 6.67
CA ALA A 89 15.03 -1.22 6.78
C ALA A 89 14.19 -0.17 6.04
N ILE A 90 13.64 -0.49 4.86
CA ILE A 90 12.74 0.40 4.11
C ILE A 90 11.50 0.74 4.94
N ASP A 91 10.83 -0.28 5.48
CA ASP A 91 9.64 -0.09 6.32
C ASP A 91 9.96 0.67 7.61
N ALA A 92 11.05 0.31 8.30
CA ALA A 92 11.50 1.01 9.50
C ALA A 92 11.82 2.48 9.23
N LYS A 93 12.46 2.78 8.09
CA LYS A 93 12.76 4.16 7.67
C LYS A 93 11.47 4.95 7.45
N MET A 94 10.46 4.38 6.79
CA MET A 94 9.17 5.03 6.58
C MET A 94 8.39 5.24 7.88
N ILE A 95 8.38 4.26 8.79
CA ILE A 95 7.73 4.37 10.09
C ILE A 95 8.40 5.46 10.93
N ALA A 96 9.73 5.47 11.00
CA ALA A 96 10.49 6.49 11.70
C ALA A 96 10.32 7.88 11.07
N LEU A 97 10.23 7.93 9.73
CA LEU A 97 9.94 9.17 9.01
C LEU A 97 8.57 9.70 9.41
N ASP A 98 7.50 8.90 9.33
CA ASP A 98 6.16 9.31 9.75
C ASP A 98 6.14 9.81 11.20
N GLY A 99 6.76 9.05 12.12
CA GLY A 99 6.96 9.45 13.50
C GLY A 99 5.72 9.35 14.40
N THR A 100 4.57 8.89 13.88
CA THR A 100 3.34 8.70 14.66
C THR A 100 3.03 7.21 14.82
N GLU A 101 2.39 6.85 15.93
CA GLU A 101 2.02 5.45 16.24
C GLU A 101 1.10 4.84 15.16
N ASN A 102 0.16 5.65 14.65
CA ASN A 102 -0.90 5.23 13.73
C ASN A 102 -0.67 5.68 12.28
N LYS A 103 0.53 6.16 11.93
CA LYS A 103 0.89 6.59 10.56
C LYS A 103 0.03 7.75 10.03
N SER A 104 -0.43 8.62 10.92
CA SER A 104 -1.38 9.70 10.59
C SER A 104 -0.76 10.89 9.87
N ARG A 105 0.56 11.08 9.94
CA ARG A 105 1.24 12.21 9.30
C ARG A 105 1.39 12.01 7.80
N LEU A 106 1.94 10.86 7.40
CA LEU A 106 2.19 10.51 6.02
C LEU A 106 1.04 9.72 5.39
N GLY A 107 0.25 9.03 6.22
CA GLY A 107 -0.85 8.17 5.80
C GLY A 107 -0.41 6.71 5.67
N ALA A 108 -1.12 5.81 6.33
CA ALA A 108 -0.88 4.36 6.23
C ALA A 108 -0.98 3.86 4.79
N ASN A 109 -1.86 4.47 3.99
CA ASN A 109 -2.01 4.21 2.57
C ASN A 109 -0.80 4.64 1.73
N ALA A 110 -0.09 5.71 2.10
CA ALA A 110 1.17 6.07 1.44
C ALA A 110 2.27 5.05 1.76
N LEU A 111 2.43 4.70 3.03
CA LEU A 111 3.47 3.77 3.49
C LEU A 111 3.26 2.36 2.92
N LEU A 112 2.02 1.85 2.97
CA LEU A 112 1.70 0.51 2.49
C LEU A 112 1.89 0.39 0.97
N ALA A 113 1.56 1.43 0.19
CA ALA A 113 1.75 1.44 -1.26
C ALA A 113 3.23 1.25 -1.60
N VAL A 114 4.11 1.98 -0.92
CA VAL A 114 5.56 1.92 -1.14
C VAL A 114 6.14 0.60 -0.63
N SER A 115 5.73 0.13 0.55
CA SER A 115 6.19 -1.15 1.13
C SER A 115 5.92 -2.33 0.20
N LEU A 116 4.68 -2.45 -0.31
CA LEU A 116 4.31 -3.52 -1.24
C LEU A 116 5.01 -3.36 -2.59
N ALA A 117 5.06 -2.14 -3.14
CA ALA A 117 5.76 -1.89 -4.40
C ALA A 117 7.27 -2.20 -4.29
N ALA A 118 7.89 -1.94 -3.15
CA ALA A 118 9.27 -2.31 -2.89
C ALA A 118 9.47 -3.84 -2.87
N ALA A 119 8.56 -4.59 -2.23
CA ALA A 119 8.60 -6.05 -2.25
C ALA A 119 8.46 -6.62 -3.67
N HIS A 120 7.56 -6.06 -4.49
CA HIS A 120 7.44 -6.41 -5.90
C HIS A 120 8.71 -6.10 -6.69
N ALA A 121 9.33 -4.93 -6.46
CA ALA A 121 10.57 -4.55 -7.14
C ALA A 121 11.74 -5.46 -6.74
N GLY A 122 11.84 -5.82 -5.47
CA GLY A 122 12.83 -6.77 -4.94
C GLY A 122 12.67 -8.17 -5.52
N ALA A 123 11.43 -8.65 -5.66
CA ALA A 123 11.11 -9.92 -6.32
C ALA A 123 11.53 -9.89 -7.80
N ALA A 124 11.16 -8.83 -8.52
CA ALA A 124 11.52 -8.63 -9.93
C ALA A 124 13.04 -8.59 -10.13
N ALA A 125 13.76 -7.83 -9.30
CA ALA A 125 15.22 -7.76 -9.36
C ALA A 125 15.92 -9.07 -8.99
N SER A 126 15.24 -9.96 -8.26
CA SER A 126 15.74 -11.30 -7.92
C SER A 126 15.36 -12.36 -8.96
N GLY A 127 14.56 -12.02 -9.99
CA GLY A 127 14.03 -12.99 -10.94
C GLY A 127 13.04 -13.98 -10.31
N LYS A 128 12.36 -13.59 -9.22
CA LYS A 128 11.47 -14.45 -8.43
C LYS A 128 10.01 -13.99 -8.52
N ALA A 129 9.09 -14.94 -8.40
CA ALA A 129 7.71 -14.62 -8.08
C ALA A 129 7.62 -14.04 -6.66
N LEU A 130 6.65 -13.15 -6.41
CA LEU A 130 6.52 -12.47 -5.11
C LEU A 130 6.38 -13.46 -3.94
N PHE A 131 5.58 -14.53 -4.10
CA PHE A 131 5.38 -15.53 -3.05
C PHE A 131 6.69 -16.23 -2.65
N ASP A 132 7.57 -16.52 -3.61
CA ASP A 132 8.86 -17.16 -3.37
C ASP A 132 9.86 -16.17 -2.75
N TYR A 133 9.83 -14.92 -3.23
CA TYR A 133 10.65 -13.84 -2.68
C TYR A 133 10.32 -13.58 -1.20
N LEU A 134 9.03 -13.47 -0.86
CA LEU A 134 8.57 -13.27 0.52
C LEU A 134 8.71 -14.54 1.38
N GLY A 135 8.51 -15.71 0.80
CA GLY A 135 8.67 -17.00 1.47
C GLY A 135 10.12 -17.36 1.78
N LYS A 136 11.10 -16.62 1.26
CA LYS A 136 12.55 -16.82 1.52
C LYS A 136 13.03 -18.26 1.26
N GLY A 137 12.41 -18.94 0.30
CA GLY A 137 12.72 -20.33 -0.04
C GLY A 137 12.07 -21.39 0.85
N GLU A 138 11.18 -21.00 1.78
CA GLU A 138 10.30 -21.93 2.48
C GLU A 138 9.15 -22.38 1.58
N GLY A 139 8.64 -23.61 1.81
CA GLY A 139 7.52 -24.15 1.07
C GLY A 139 6.24 -23.34 1.30
N VAL A 140 5.57 -22.96 0.21
CA VAL A 140 4.33 -22.17 0.28
C VAL A 140 3.12 -23.09 0.26
N THR A 141 2.17 -22.87 1.17
CA THR A 141 0.92 -23.61 1.24
C THR A 141 -0.18 -22.82 0.53
N LEU A 142 -0.94 -23.48 -0.35
CA LEU A 142 -2.12 -22.86 -0.96
C LEU A 142 -3.25 -22.79 0.10
N PRO A 143 -3.84 -21.61 0.35
CA PRO A 143 -4.88 -21.46 1.34
C PRO A 143 -6.20 -22.09 0.87
N VAL A 144 -6.97 -22.67 1.80
CA VAL A 144 -8.36 -23.05 1.54
C VAL A 144 -9.20 -21.76 1.50
N PRO A 145 -9.92 -21.48 0.40
CA PRO A 145 -10.68 -20.25 0.28
C PRO A 145 -11.94 -20.28 1.14
N MET A 146 -12.15 -19.23 1.95
CA MET A 146 -13.45 -18.92 2.55
C MET A 146 -14.19 -17.99 1.59
N MET A 147 -15.17 -18.53 0.87
CA MET A 147 -15.87 -17.81 -0.20
C MET A 147 -17.13 -17.14 0.35
N ASN A 148 -17.14 -15.81 0.37
CA ASN A 148 -18.34 -15.04 0.66
C ASN A 148 -19.31 -15.10 -0.55
N ILE A 149 -20.51 -15.64 -0.31
CA ILE A 149 -21.56 -15.83 -1.33
C ILE A 149 -22.78 -14.95 -1.02
N ILE A 150 -22.97 -14.55 0.24
CA ILE A 150 -24.12 -13.77 0.70
C ILE A 150 -23.59 -12.61 1.54
N ASN A 151 -23.86 -11.38 1.08
CA ASN A 151 -23.48 -10.17 1.80
C ASN A 151 -24.66 -9.62 2.60
N GLY A 152 -24.37 -9.06 3.77
CA GLY A 152 -25.30 -8.27 4.57
C GLY A 152 -24.59 -7.12 5.28
N GLY A 153 -25.22 -6.55 6.31
CA GLY A 153 -24.67 -5.46 7.11
C GLY A 153 -24.24 -4.25 6.27
N ALA A 154 -23.07 -3.68 6.58
CA ALA A 154 -22.55 -2.48 5.89
C ALA A 154 -22.16 -2.72 4.42
N HIS A 155 -22.25 -3.95 3.93
CA HIS A 155 -21.89 -4.33 2.56
C HIS A 155 -23.09 -4.53 1.62
N ALA A 156 -24.33 -4.47 2.13
CA ALA A 156 -25.52 -4.65 1.30
C ALA A 156 -26.71 -3.78 1.78
N ASP A 157 -27.55 -3.35 0.83
CA ASP A 157 -28.81 -2.68 1.12
C ASP A 157 -29.93 -3.72 1.30
N ASN A 158 -29.83 -4.53 2.36
CA ASN A 158 -30.78 -5.58 2.70
C ASN A 158 -31.01 -5.67 4.22
N SER A 159 -31.93 -6.55 4.64
CA SER A 159 -32.32 -6.71 6.05
C SER A 159 -31.46 -7.74 6.81
N ILE A 160 -30.29 -8.12 6.29
CA ILE A 160 -29.44 -9.15 6.90
C ILE A 160 -28.41 -8.46 7.80
N ASP A 161 -28.43 -8.76 9.10
CA ASP A 161 -27.51 -8.15 10.05
C ASP A 161 -26.08 -8.72 9.95
N MET A 162 -25.93 -9.98 9.54
CA MET A 162 -24.62 -10.62 9.35
C MET A 162 -23.90 -10.02 8.13
N GLN A 163 -22.60 -9.72 8.29
CA GLN A 163 -21.82 -9.01 7.27
C GLN A 163 -21.42 -9.91 6.08
N GLU A 164 -20.95 -11.14 6.35
CA GLU A 164 -20.50 -12.15 5.39
C GLU A 164 -20.74 -13.57 5.92
#